data_AF-A0A9W6FJJ9-F1
#
_entry.id   AF-A0A9W6FJJ9-F1
#
_cell.length_a   1.000
_cell.length_b   1.000
_cell.length_c   1.000
_cell.angle_alpha   90.00
_cell.angle_beta   90.00
_cell.angle_gamma   90.00
#
_symmetry.space_group_name_H-M   'P 1'
#
loop_
_entity.id
_entity.type
_entity.pdbx_description
1 polymer ?
#
loop_
_entity_poly.entity_id
_entity_poly.type
_entity_poly.pdbx_seq_one_letter_code
_entity_poly.pdbx_strand_id
1 'polypeptide(L)'
;MRLGGALAFLFWCACGIAALPLAGLFTLISALGVTGARSALFDSFAGAGVPQQVLRLGLMPQVVLFGWAVTMVVLTVARARIALLVLPWLLVLWLATTGYSQFAIRDAIAPDGADLGAFAALMPGLLAQAAGVAAFFGYFREGVRPQSFYRR
;
A
#
# COMPACT_ATOMS: atom_id res chain seq x y z
N MET A 1 10.74 0.02 25.61
CA MET A 1 11.53 1.15 25.06
C MET A 1 10.58 2.13 24.40
N ARG A 2 10.93 3.41 24.30
CA ARG A 2 10.11 4.41 23.57
C ARG A 2 10.27 4.21 22.05
N LEU A 3 9.22 4.53 21.29
CA LEU A 3 9.28 4.59 19.83
C LEU A 3 10.32 5.65 19.42
N GLY A 4 11.17 5.38 18.43
CA GLY A 4 12.13 6.38 17.96
C GLY A 4 12.94 5.92 16.75
N GLY A 5 13.75 6.84 16.21
CA GLY A 5 14.56 6.60 15.02
C GLY A 5 13.71 6.26 13.81
N ALA A 6 14.23 5.39 12.93
CA ALA A 6 13.52 4.95 11.73
C ALA A 6 12.15 4.31 12.03
N LEU A 7 11.99 3.62 13.18
CA LEU A 7 10.70 3.02 13.55
C LEU A 7 9.62 4.08 13.82
N ALA A 8 9.98 5.21 14.43
CA ALA A 8 9.04 6.30 14.66
C ALA A 8 8.65 7.00 13.35
N PHE A 9 9.61 7.18 12.45
CA PHE A 9 9.35 7.72 11.12
C PHE A 9 8.38 6.82 10.34
N LEU A 10 8.65 5.51 10.29
CA LEU A 10 7.78 4.53 9.62
C LEU A 10 6.37 4.51 10.21
N PHE A 11 6.25 4.58 11.54
CA PHE A 11 4.96 4.67 12.22
C PHE A 11 4.21 5.97 11.84
N TRP A 12 4.89 7.11 11.81
CA TRP A 12 4.29 8.38 11.41
C TRP A 12 3.80 8.34 9.95
N CYS A 13 4.60 7.77 9.04
CA CYS A 13 4.19 7.57 7.66
C CYS A 13 2.96 6.66 7.56
N ALA A 14 2.92 5.56 8.32
CA ALA A 14 1.77 4.67 8.36
C ALA A 14 0.50 5.38 8.88
N CYS A 15 0.62 6.23 9.91
CA CYS A 15 -0.49 7.08 10.36
C CYS A 15 -0.97 8.01 9.24
N GLY A 16 -0.06 8.65 8.50
CA GLY A 16 -0.42 9.51 7.37
C GLY A 16 -1.14 8.77 6.25
N ILE A 17 -0.64 7.59 5.85
CA ILE A 17 -1.26 6.74 4.82
C ILE A 17 -2.66 6.29 5.25
N ALA A 18 -2.87 5.97 6.53
CA ALA A 18 -4.17 5.57 7.04
C ALA A 18 -5.15 6.75 7.16
N ALA A 19 -4.66 7.94 7.53
CA ALA A 19 -5.49 9.11 7.75
C ALA A 19 -6.04 9.72 6.46
N LEU A 20 -5.25 9.70 5.37
CA LEU A 20 -5.63 10.32 4.08
C LEU A 20 -6.93 9.76 3.48
N PRO A 21 -7.11 8.43 3.32
CA PRO A 21 -8.35 7.86 2.80
C PRO A 21 -9.55 8.13 3.71
N LEU A 22 -9.35 8.10 5.04
CA LEU A 22 -10.40 8.41 6.00
C LEU A 22 -10.85 9.86 5.87
N ALA A 23 -9.90 10.80 5.79
CA ALA A 23 -10.19 12.22 5.58
C ALA A 23 -10.96 12.43 4.26
N GLY A 24 -10.52 11.79 3.17
CA GLY A 24 -11.22 11.85 1.89
C GLY A 24 -12.67 11.35 1.95
N LEU A 25 -12.91 10.23 2.65
CA LEU A 25 -14.27 9.71 2.88
C LEU A 25 -15.13 10.69 3.68
N PHE A 26 -14.59 11.28 4.75
CA PHE A 26 -15.31 12.28 5.53
C PHE A 26 -15.65 13.53 4.69
N THR A 27 -14.73 13.99 3.86
CA THR A 27 -15.00 15.10 2.93
C THR A 27 -16.12 14.74 1.95
N LEU A 28 -16.08 13.54 1.35
CA LEU A 28 -17.11 13.07 0.42
C LEU A 28 -18.49 13.02 1.09
N ILE A 29 -18.56 12.48 2.31
CA ILE A 29 -19.79 12.40 3.11
C ILE A 29 -20.28 13.80 3.48
N SER A 30 -19.37 14.71 3.84
CA SER A 30 -19.74 16.09 4.20
C SER A 30 -20.32 16.87 3.02
N ALA A 31 -19.85 16.59 1.80
CA ALA A 31 -20.30 17.28 0.59
C ALA A 31 -21.57 16.68 -0.02
N LEU A 32 -21.71 15.34 -0.01
CA LEU A 32 -22.77 14.62 -0.76
C LEU A 32 -23.77 13.88 0.15
N GLY A 33 -23.56 13.89 1.46
CA GLY A 33 -24.26 13.01 2.41
C GLY A 33 -23.80 11.55 2.30
N VAL A 34 -24.19 10.72 3.29
CA VAL A 34 -23.79 9.30 3.35
C VAL A 34 -24.26 8.51 2.12
N THR A 35 -25.51 8.73 1.70
CA THR A 35 -26.10 8.03 0.55
C THR A 35 -25.45 8.45 -0.78
N GLY A 36 -25.19 9.75 -0.96
CA GLY A 36 -24.52 10.27 -2.16
C GLY A 36 -23.05 9.84 -2.24
N ALA A 37 -22.33 9.84 -1.11
CA ALA A 37 -20.96 9.32 -1.02
C ALA A 37 -20.88 7.83 -1.39
N ARG A 38 -21.84 7.03 -0.90
CA ARG A 38 -21.93 5.61 -1.26
C ARG A 38 -22.18 5.42 -2.75
N SER A 39 -23.16 6.11 -3.33
CA SER A 39 -23.43 6.04 -4.77
C SER A 39 -22.18 6.38 -5.59
N ALA A 40 -21.55 7.52 -5.31
CA ALA A 40 -20.38 7.99 -6.04
C ALA A 40 -19.21 6.99 -6.01
N LEU A 41 -18.99 6.33 -4.86
CA LEU A 41 -18.00 5.25 -4.76
C LEU A 41 -18.40 4.06 -5.64
N PHE A 42 -19.63 3.55 -5.52
CA PHE A 42 -20.08 2.39 -6.31
C PHE A 42 -20.12 2.68 -7.82
N ASP A 43 -20.53 3.87 -8.22
CA ASP A 43 -20.56 4.29 -9.63
C ASP A 43 -19.14 4.33 -10.22
N SER A 44 -18.15 4.76 -9.43
CA SER A 44 -16.72 4.75 -9.82
C SER A 44 -16.19 3.33 -10.04
N PHE A 45 -16.78 2.32 -9.38
CA PHE A 45 -16.39 0.92 -9.50
C PHE A 45 -17.30 0.09 -10.41
N ALA A 46 -18.43 0.59 -10.92
CA ALA A 46 -19.41 -0.21 -11.66
C ALA A 46 -19.20 -0.24 -13.18
N GLY A 47 -18.46 0.71 -13.76
CA GLY A 47 -18.26 0.78 -15.21
C GLY A 47 -17.46 -0.42 -15.78
N ALA A 48 -17.80 -0.86 -17.00
CA ALA A 48 -17.14 -1.96 -17.70
C ALA A 48 -16.06 -1.49 -18.70
N GLY A 49 -15.70 -0.20 -18.71
CA GLY A 49 -14.71 0.36 -19.63
C GLY A 49 -13.26 0.14 -19.20
N VAL A 50 -12.33 0.22 -20.16
CA VAL A 50 -10.87 0.21 -19.92
C VAL A 50 -10.43 1.21 -18.84
N PRO A 51 -10.95 2.47 -18.79
CA PRO A 51 -10.59 3.41 -17.72
C PRO A 51 -10.95 2.91 -16.32
N GLN A 52 -12.12 2.28 -16.15
CA GLN A 52 -12.55 1.71 -14.88
C GLN A 52 -11.75 0.46 -14.51
N GLN A 53 -11.35 -0.35 -15.49
CA GLN A 53 -10.46 -1.49 -15.26
C GLN A 53 -9.07 -1.01 -14.78
N VAL A 54 -8.49 0.00 -15.44
CA VAL A 54 -7.22 0.61 -15.03
C VAL A 54 -7.34 1.23 -13.64
N LEU A 55 -8.44 1.92 -13.32
CA LEU A 55 -8.70 2.47 -11.99
C LEU A 55 -8.73 1.38 -10.91
N ARG A 56 -9.47 0.28 -11.14
CA ARG A 56 -9.54 -0.85 -10.19
C ARG A 56 -8.17 -1.47 -9.94
N LEU A 57 -7.39 -1.69 -11.00
CA LEU A 57 -6.02 -2.21 -10.90
C LEU A 57 -5.09 -1.21 -10.18
N GLY A 58 -5.24 0.08 -10.43
CA GLY A 58 -4.47 1.13 -9.74
C GLY A 58 -4.81 1.25 -8.24
N LEU A 59 -6.04 0.91 -7.85
CA LEU A 59 -6.49 0.95 -6.46
C LEU A 59 -6.08 -0.27 -5.65
N MET A 60 -5.92 -1.45 -6.27
CA MET A 60 -5.46 -2.66 -5.57
C MET A 60 -4.22 -2.46 -4.70
N PRO A 61 -3.09 -1.94 -5.22
CA PRO A 61 -1.89 -1.72 -4.40
C PRO A 61 -2.13 -0.67 -3.30
N GLN A 62 -3.00 0.32 -3.52
CA GLN A 62 -3.35 1.31 -2.49
C GLN A 62 -4.14 0.68 -1.33
N VAL A 63 -5.07 -0.22 -1.64
CA VAL A 63 -5.83 -0.97 -0.62
C VAL A 63 -4.90 -1.86 0.20
N VAL A 64 -3.97 -2.56 -0.45
CA VAL A 64 -2.98 -3.39 0.26
C VAL A 64 -2.07 -2.53 1.13
N LEU A 65 -1.60 -1.38 0.62
CA LEU A 65 -0.76 -0.45 1.38
C LEU A 65 -1.50 0.15 2.58
N PHE A 66 -2.78 0.47 2.41
CA PHE A 66 -3.65 0.90 3.50
C PHE A 66 -3.80 -0.18 4.58
N GLY A 67 -4.03 -1.44 4.17
CA GLY A 67 -4.08 -2.57 5.09
C GLY A 67 -2.77 -2.75 5.86
N TRP A 68 -1.63 -2.60 5.17
CA TRP A 68 -0.31 -2.59 5.82
C TRP A 68 -0.18 -1.44 6.82
N ALA A 69 -0.58 -0.22 6.46
CA ALA A 69 -0.47 0.96 7.31
C ALA A 69 -1.31 0.83 8.58
N VAL A 70 -2.58 0.40 8.47
CA VAL A 70 -3.44 0.13 9.63
C VAL A 70 -2.82 -0.95 10.52
N THR A 71 -2.32 -2.03 9.93
CA THR A 71 -1.66 -3.11 10.67
C THR A 71 -0.41 -2.61 11.40
N MET A 72 0.42 -1.79 10.75
CA MET A 72 1.59 -1.14 11.34
C MET A 72 1.19 -0.31 12.55
N VAL A 73 0.16 0.54 12.43
CA VAL A 73 -0.32 1.37 13.53
C VAL A 73 -0.81 0.51 14.70
N VAL A 74 -1.73 -0.42 14.43
CA VAL A 74 -2.34 -1.28 15.46
C VAL A 74 -1.29 -2.12 16.19
N LEU A 75 -0.42 -2.82 15.46
CA LEU A 75 0.59 -3.67 16.08
C LEU A 75 1.67 -2.86 16.81
N THR A 76 1.97 -1.63 16.38
CA THR A 76 2.88 -0.72 17.08
C THR A 76 2.30 -0.21 18.38
N VAL A 77 1.01 0.15 18.40
CA VAL A 77 0.30 0.57 19.62
C VAL A 77 0.16 -0.60 20.59
N ALA A 78 -0.24 -1.78 20.10
CA ALA A 78 -0.36 -2.99 20.89
C ALA A 78 0.99 -3.61 21.32
N ARG A 79 2.10 -3.13 20.75
CA ARG A 79 3.46 -3.69 20.92
C ARG A 79 3.53 -5.20 20.68
N ALA A 80 2.79 -5.67 19.68
CA ALA A 80 2.67 -7.10 19.43
C ALA A 80 3.94 -7.68 18.79
N ARG A 81 4.45 -8.78 19.34
CA ARG A 81 5.63 -9.51 18.80
C ARG A 81 5.46 -9.94 17.34
N ILE A 82 4.23 -10.28 16.96
CA ILE A 82 3.88 -10.73 15.61
C ILE A 82 4.16 -9.66 14.54
N ALA A 83 4.28 -8.39 14.94
CA ALA A 83 4.65 -7.28 14.06
C ALA A 83 5.96 -7.54 13.31
N LEU A 84 6.92 -8.21 13.95
CA LEU A 84 8.22 -8.53 13.36
C LEU A 84 8.12 -9.46 12.16
N LEU A 85 7.06 -10.25 12.08
CA LEU A 85 6.81 -11.18 10.97
C LEU A 85 5.79 -10.59 9.99
N VAL A 86 4.66 -10.10 10.48
CA VAL A 86 3.53 -9.71 9.64
C VAL A 86 3.83 -8.47 8.80
N LEU A 87 4.42 -7.43 9.40
CA LEU A 87 4.68 -6.17 8.71
C LEU A 87 5.59 -6.28 7.48
N PRO A 88 6.73 -6.99 7.53
CA PRO A 88 7.57 -7.15 6.35
C PRO A 88 6.89 -8.01 5.27
N TRP A 89 6.17 -9.07 5.65
CA TRP A 89 5.45 -9.90 4.68
C TRP A 89 4.30 -9.17 3.99
N LEU A 90 3.60 -8.28 4.69
CA LEU A 90 2.56 -7.44 4.09
C LEU A 90 3.13 -6.47 3.05
N LEU A 91 4.37 -5.97 3.22
CA LEU A 91 5.02 -5.17 2.17
C LEU A 91 5.50 -6.00 0.98
N VAL A 92 5.89 -7.26 1.20
CA VAL A 92 6.16 -8.19 0.09
C VAL A 92 4.88 -8.45 -0.71
N LEU A 93 3.75 -8.65 -0.03
CA LEU A 93 2.44 -8.76 -0.68
C LEU A 93 2.12 -7.50 -1.48
N TRP A 94 2.33 -6.31 -0.90
CA TRP A 94 2.15 -5.04 -1.59
C TRP A 94 3.00 -4.95 -2.87
N LEU A 95 4.28 -5.32 -2.81
CA LEU A 95 5.16 -5.33 -3.98
C LEU A 95 4.65 -6.26 -5.08
N ALA A 96 4.21 -7.47 -4.72
CA ALA A 96 3.64 -8.43 -5.67
C ALA A 96 2.36 -7.87 -6.32
N THR A 97 1.46 -7.28 -5.53
CA THR A 97 0.25 -6.63 -6.03
C THR A 97 0.58 -5.45 -6.95
N THR A 98 1.57 -4.63 -6.60
CA THR A 98 2.00 -3.50 -7.44
C THR A 98 2.59 -3.99 -8.76
N GLY A 99 3.46 -4.99 -8.73
CA GLY A 99 4.01 -5.61 -9.93
C GLY A 99 2.90 -6.13 -10.86
N TYR A 100 2.01 -6.96 -10.33
CA TYR A 100 0.85 -7.46 -11.07
C TYR A 100 0.00 -6.33 -11.67
N SER A 101 -0.33 -5.33 -10.87
CA SER A 101 -1.21 -4.23 -11.29
C SER A 101 -0.58 -3.39 -12.40
N GLN A 102 0.73 -3.12 -12.33
CA GLN A 102 1.44 -2.36 -13.37
C GLN A 102 1.47 -3.11 -14.72
N PHE A 103 1.71 -4.42 -14.69
CA PHE A 103 1.66 -5.24 -15.91
C PHE A 103 0.23 -5.38 -16.46
N ALA A 104 -0.76 -5.62 -15.59
CA ALA A 104 -2.16 -5.75 -16.00
C ALA A 104 -2.74 -4.44 -16.57
N ILE A 105 -2.35 -3.27 -16.01
CA ILE A 105 -2.73 -1.97 -16.57
C ILE A 105 -2.14 -1.80 -17.97
N ARG A 106 -0.88 -2.21 -18.15
CA ARG A 106 -0.21 -2.08 -19.44
C ARG A 106 -0.89 -2.95 -20.51
N ASP A 107 -1.19 -4.19 -20.16
CA ASP A 107 -1.93 -5.14 -21.01
C ASP A 107 -3.32 -4.60 -21.39
N ALA A 108 -4.05 -4.03 -20.41
CA ALA A 108 -5.36 -3.43 -20.66
C ALA A 108 -5.33 -2.19 -21.60
N ILE A 109 -4.21 -1.45 -21.64
CA ILE A 109 -4.05 -0.25 -22.47
C ILE A 109 -3.50 -0.59 -23.87
N ALA A 110 -2.62 -1.59 -23.98
CA ALA A 110 -1.96 -1.95 -25.23
C ALA A 110 -1.80 -3.49 -25.33
N PRO A 111 -2.88 -4.22 -25.63
CA PRO A 111 -2.91 -5.69 -25.62
C PRO A 111 -2.00 -6.34 -26.67
N ASP A 112 -1.76 -5.67 -27.81
CA ASP A 112 -0.85 -6.16 -28.87
C ASP A 112 0.60 -5.68 -28.68
N GLY A 113 0.87 -4.91 -27.63
CA GLY A 113 2.11 -4.14 -27.42
C GLY A 113 3.07 -4.78 -26.42
N ALA A 114 3.26 -6.10 -26.46
CA ALA A 114 4.29 -6.81 -25.70
C ALA A 114 5.69 -6.50 -26.24
N ASP A 115 6.06 -5.22 -26.20
CA ASP A 115 7.34 -4.71 -26.68
C ASP A 115 8.31 -4.61 -25.50
N LEU A 116 9.56 -5.08 -25.69
CA LEU A 116 10.60 -5.11 -24.64
C LEU A 116 10.81 -3.72 -24.00
N GLY A 117 10.54 -2.65 -24.75
CA GLY A 117 10.59 -1.26 -24.25
C GLY A 117 9.55 -0.94 -23.17
N ALA A 118 8.36 -1.54 -23.22
CA ALA A 118 7.33 -1.37 -22.18
C ALA A 118 7.75 -2.02 -20.86
N PHE A 119 8.42 -3.17 -20.94
CA PHE A 119 8.99 -3.85 -19.78
C PHE A 119 10.14 -3.04 -19.17
N ALA A 120 11.05 -2.54 -20.01
CA ALA A 120 12.17 -1.70 -19.59
C ALA A 120 11.71 -0.41 -18.88
N ALA A 121 10.57 0.17 -19.27
CA ALA A 121 10.03 1.38 -18.64
C ALA A 121 9.51 1.14 -17.21
N LEU A 122 9.02 -0.06 -16.89
CA LEU A 122 8.49 -0.40 -15.56
C LEU A 122 9.57 -0.85 -14.58
N MET A 123 10.66 -1.44 -15.09
CA MET A 123 11.72 -2.05 -14.28
C MET A 123 12.36 -1.11 -13.26
N PRO A 124 12.79 0.12 -13.58
CA PRO A 124 13.41 1.01 -12.60
C PRO A 124 12.50 1.28 -11.40
N GLY A 125 11.21 1.51 -11.65
CA GLY A 125 10.23 1.75 -10.59
C GLY A 125 9.99 0.52 -9.72
N LEU A 126 9.85 -0.66 -10.33
CA LEU A 126 9.67 -1.91 -9.60
C LEU A 126 10.91 -2.31 -8.80
N LEU A 127 12.11 -2.09 -9.34
CA LEU A 127 13.38 -2.34 -8.65
C LEU A 127 13.57 -1.40 -7.46
N ALA A 128 13.24 -0.11 -7.61
CA ALA A 128 13.28 0.84 -6.51
C ALA A 128 12.33 0.44 -5.36
N GLN A 129 11.11 0.01 -5.71
CA GLN A 129 10.15 -0.50 -4.73
C GLN A 129 10.63 -1.79 -4.08
N ALA A 130 11.18 -2.72 -4.86
CA ALA A 130 11.74 -3.98 -4.36
C ALA A 130 12.91 -3.74 -3.40
N ALA A 131 13.80 -2.79 -3.73
CA ALA A 131 14.89 -2.38 -2.85
C ALA A 131 14.36 -1.77 -1.54
N GLY A 132 13.33 -0.93 -1.60
CA GLY A 132 12.67 -0.39 -0.40
C GLY A 132 12.05 -1.48 0.48
N VAL A 133 11.35 -2.45 -0.12
CA VAL A 133 10.78 -3.59 0.61
C VAL A 133 11.86 -4.47 1.21
N ALA A 134 12.94 -4.75 0.48
CA ALA A 134 14.08 -5.52 0.98
C ALA A 134 14.77 -4.81 2.16
N ALA A 135 14.98 -3.50 2.06
CA ALA A 135 15.54 -2.68 3.15
C ALA A 135 14.64 -2.71 4.39
N PHE A 136 13.32 -2.59 4.22
CA PHE A 136 12.36 -2.71 5.31
C PHE A 136 12.39 -4.12 5.94
N PHE A 137 12.42 -5.16 5.10
CA PHE A 137 12.47 -6.55 5.55
C PHE A 137 13.72 -6.81 6.39
N GLY A 138 14.88 -6.40 5.90
CA GLY A 138 16.15 -6.46 6.63
C GLY A 138 16.09 -5.68 7.95
N TYR A 139 15.55 -4.46 7.93
CA TYR A 139 15.39 -3.65 9.14
C TYR A 139 14.54 -4.35 10.21
N PHE A 140 13.41 -4.97 9.86
CA PHE A 140 12.57 -5.68 10.84
C PHE A 140 13.16 -7.01 11.29
N ARG A 141 13.88 -7.72 10.41
CA ARG A 141 14.50 -9.01 10.72
C ARG A 141 15.74 -8.87 11.60
N GLU A 142 16.61 -7.89 11.31
CA GLU A 142 17.95 -7.78 11.90
C GLU A 142 18.15 -6.51 12.73
N GLY A 143 17.28 -5.51 12.58
CA GLY A 143 17.41 -4.24 13.29
C GLY A 143 17.20 -4.37 14.80
N VAL A 144 18.18 -3.91 15.59
CA VAL A 144 18.13 -3.90 17.06
C VAL A 144 16.90 -3.15 17.58
N ARG A 145 16.47 -2.11 16.86
CA ARG A 145 15.39 -1.21 17.30
C ARG A 145 13.99 -1.81 17.19
N PRO A 146 13.53 -2.36 16.05
CA PRO A 146 12.25 -3.06 15.99
C PRO A 146 12.25 -4.28 16.91
N GLN A 147 13.33 -5.05 16.96
CA GLN A 147 13.44 -6.23 17.84
C GLN A 147 13.28 -5.84 19.32
N SER A 148 13.96 -4.79 19.78
CA SER A 148 13.88 -4.34 21.17
C SER A 148 12.55 -3.66 21.53
N PHE A 149 11.84 -3.09 20.55
CA PHE A 149 10.53 -2.48 20.75
C PHE A 149 9.41 -3.53 20.85
N TYR A 150 9.38 -4.51 19.94
CA TYR A 150 8.27 -5.48 19.85
C TYR A 150 8.47 -6.75 20.69
N ARG A 151 9.70 -7.13 21.10
CA ARG A 151 9.92 -8.34 21.92
C ARG A 151 9.67 -8.15 23.42
N ARG A 152 9.55 -6.92 23.90
CA ARG A 152 9.22 -6.64 25.30
C ARG A 152 7.72 -6.73 25.50
#